data_AF-A0A1B6HTB9-F1
#
_entry.id   AF-A0A1B6HTB9-F1
#
_cell.length_a   1.000
_cell.length_b   1.000
_cell.length_c   1.000
_cell.angle_alpha   90.00
_cell.angle_beta   90.00
_cell.angle_gamma   90.00
#
_symmetry.space_group_name_H-M   'P 1'
#
loop_
_entity.id
_entity.type
_entity.pdbx_description
1 polymer ?
#
loop_
_entity_poly.entity_id
_entity_poly.type
_entity_poly.pdbx_seq_one_letter_code
_entity_poly.pdbx_strand_id
1 'polypeptide(L)'
;PSSCMDTCQETPLGPRCACYPGYQLSGDSRTCQDVDECALGIFCSQYCHNTPGSFTCSCRYPDFQLQDNRMTCKAKGSEMQIVYVIDKQIRYVTNSHSSLGVMYESPFLNFQVSGLDVDARKKCIYWSSDLTGNISRTCLNTKNTTDTISKLVRPGKLALDWVTRNLYFVERNYILKACNFELQRCAIIATFPPAETISSLAVDPIRRLMFWSISTSYGETKSMIKRADLSGSQMTVVLEPILQHIADLVLDSL
;
A
#
# COMPACT_ATOMS: atom_id res chain seq x y z
N PRO A 1 -3.25 -7.01 57.88
CA PRO A 1 -3.88 -7.42 56.60
C PRO A 1 -3.45 -6.46 55.48
N SER A 2 -2.47 -6.93 54.72
CA SER A 2 -1.99 -6.42 53.43
C SER A 2 -3.15 -6.07 52.48
N SER A 3 -3.45 -4.78 52.32
CA SER A 3 -4.51 -4.29 51.41
C SER A 3 -4.01 -4.15 49.95
N CYS A 4 -3.15 -5.04 49.49
CA CYS A 4 -2.72 -5.10 48.08
C CYS A 4 -3.57 -6.14 47.35
N MET A 5 -3.94 -5.85 46.10
CA MET A 5 -4.69 -6.80 45.26
C MET A 5 -3.87 -8.05 44.95
N ASP A 6 -2.62 -7.86 44.52
CA ASP A 6 -1.73 -8.97 44.10
C ASP A 6 -0.63 -9.23 45.15
N THR A 7 0.49 -8.49 45.07
CA THR A 7 1.68 -8.74 45.91
C THR A 7 2.05 -7.50 46.73
N CYS A 8 2.56 -7.70 47.94
CA CYS A 8 3.17 -6.67 48.78
C CYS A 8 4.68 -6.88 48.83
N GLN A 9 5.46 -5.90 48.40
CA GLN A 9 6.93 -5.92 48.44
C GLN A 9 7.45 -5.00 49.54
N GLU A 10 8.34 -5.49 50.40
CA GLU A 10 9.06 -4.63 51.34
C GLU A 10 10.13 -3.82 50.61
N THR A 11 10.17 -2.52 50.86
CA THR A 11 11.23 -1.63 50.35
C THR A 11 11.81 -0.81 51.49
N PRO A 12 13.02 -0.23 51.34
CA PRO A 12 13.62 0.63 52.38
C PRO A 12 12.77 1.85 52.77
N LEU A 13 11.82 2.25 51.91
CA LEU A 13 10.89 3.36 52.13
C LEU A 13 9.51 2.91 52.68
N GLY A 14 9.32 1.61 52.91
CA GLY A 14 8.06 1.00 53.38
C GLY A 14 7.51 -0.08 52.44
N PRO A 15 6.47 -0.83 52.87
CA PRO A 15 5.80 -1.81 52.02
C PRO A 15 5.06 -1.13 50.88
N ARG A 16 5.24 -1.63 49.64
CA ARG A 16 4.51 -1.17 48.45
C ARG A 16 3.76 -2.33 47.79
N CYS A 17 2.62 -2.03 47.17
CA CYS A 17 1.93 -3.02 46.34
C CYS A 17 2.63 -3.17 44.98
N ALA A 18 2.64 -4.38 44.44
CA ALA A 18 3.14 -4.74 43.13
C ALA A 18 2.14 -5.67 42.45
N CYS A 19 2.01 -5.54 41.14
CA CYS A 19 1.09 -6.32 40.32
C CYS A 19 1.82 -7.47 39.62
N TYR A 20 1.06 -8.50 39.21
CA TYR A 20 1.61 -9.53 38.33
C TYR A 20 2.02 -8.96 36.96
N PRO A 21 2.93 -9.64 36.22
CA PRO A 21 3.26 -9.25 34.85
C PRO A 21 2.01 -9.10 34.00
N GLY A 22 1.96 -8.07 33.16
CA GLY A 22 0.76 -7.72 32.37
C GLY A 22 -0.26 -6.84 33.11
N TYR A 23 0.02 -6.45 34.36
CA TYR A 23 -0.83 -5.56 35.14
C TYR A 23 -0.04 -4.34 35.63
N GLN A 24 -0.71 -3.21 35.72
CA GLN A 24 -0.18 -1.96 36.24
C GLN A 24 -0.95 -1.51 37.48
N LEU A 25 -0.23 -0.88 38.41
CA LEU A 25 -0.82 -0.38 39.64
C LEU A 25 -1.70 0.84 39.33
N SER A 26 -2.93 0.81 39.81
CA SER A 26 -3.88 1.92 39.66
C SER A 26 -3.48 3.13 40.52
N GLY A 27 -4.15 4.25 40.32
CA GLY A 27 -3.89 5.52 41.04
C GLY A 27 -4.10 5.43 42.57
N ASP A 28 -4.78 4.39 43.05
CA ASP A 28 -4.94 4.11 44.48
C ASP A 28 -3.72 3.41 45.11
N SER A 29 -2.70 3.10 44.31
CA SER A 29 -1.48 2.38 44.70
C SER A 29 -1.71 0.99 45.33
N ARG A 30 -2.86 0.36 45.04
CA ARG A 30 -3.27 -0.92 45.66
C ARG A 30 -3.93 -1.90 44.70
N THR A 31 -4.73 -1.41 43.75
CA THR A 31 -5.41 -2.24 42.76
C THR A 31 -4.57 -2.41 41.51
N CYS A 32 -4.69 -3.58 40.88
CA CYS A 32 -3.97 -3.93 39.67
C CYS A 32 -4.93 -3.96 38.50
N GLN A 33 -4.62 -3.17 37.49
CA GLN A 33 -5.39 -3.08 36.26
C GLN A 33 -4.61 -3.75 35.14
N ASP A 34 -5.33 -4.52 34.33
CA ASP A 34 -4.79 -5.13 33.13
C ASP A 34 -4.19 -4.07 32.20
N VAL A 35 -3.01 -4.35 31.65
CA VAL A 35 -2.37 -3.49 30.66
C VAL A 35 -2.94 -3.84 29.30
N ASP A 36 -3.64 -2.92 28.66
CA ASP A 36 -4.12 -3.12 27.29
C ASP A 36 -2.95 -2.97 26.31
N GLU A 37 -2.28 -4.08 25.96
CA GLU A 37 -1.19 -4.05 25.00
C GLU A 37 -1.66 -3.69 23.58
N CYS A 38 -2.93 -3.92 23.26
CA CYS A 38 -3.50 -3.60 21.95
C CYS A 38 -3.68 -2.10 21.75
N ALA A 39 -3.90 -1.33 22.82
CA ALA A 39 -3.94 0.12 22.78
C ALA A 39 -2.58 0.75 22.38
N LEU A 40 -1.47 0.02 22.58
CA LEU A 40 -0.14 0.47 22.18
C LEU A 40 0.16 0.24 20.68
N GLY A 41 -0.54 -0.69 20.03
CA GLY A 41 -0.47 -0.90 18.58
C GLY A 41 0.86 -1.45 18.03
N ILE A 42 1.79 -1.89 18.89
CA ILE A 42 3.15 -2.30 18.51
C ILE A 42 3.41 -3.82 18.52
N PHE A 43 2.51 -4.61 19.12
CA PHE A 43 2.79 -6.02 19.38
C PHE A 43 2.37 -6.96 18.24
N CYS A 44 1.17 -6.80 17.70
CA CYS A 44 0.67 -7.66 16.64
C CYS A 44 0.87 -7.01 15.28
N SER A 45 1.38 -7.78 14.32
CA SER A 45 1.49 -7.34 12.92
C SER A 45 0.14 -7.09 12.22
N GLN A 46 -0.95 -7.70 12.72
CA GLN A 46 -2.29 -7.57 12.15
C GLN A 46 -3.33 -7.35 13.26
N TYR A 47 -4.04 -8.39 13.73
CA TYR A 47 -5.06 -8.24 14.77
C TYR A 47 -4.51 -8.57 16.15
N CYS A 48 -4.90 -7.75 17.13
CA CYS A 48 -4.57 -7.88 18.55
C CYS A 48 -5.85 -8.05 19.36
N HIS A 49 -5.83 -8.99 20.31
CA HIS A 49 -6.90 -9.23 21.27
C HIS A 49 -6.31 -9.13 22.68
N ASN A 50 -6.73 -8.13 23.43
CA ASN A 50 -6.31 -7.94 24.82
C ASN A 50 -6.91 -9.05 25.70
N THR A 51 -6.12 -9.57 26.64
CA THR A 51 -6.54 -10.65 27.55
C THR A 51 -6.03 -10.35 28.96
N PRO A 52 -6.68 -10.84 30.03
CA PRO A 52 -6.18 -10.57 31.38
C PRO A 52 -4.72 -11.03 31.59
N GLY A 53 -3.81 -10.07 31.77
CA GLY A 53 -2.38 -10.23 31.98
C GLY A 53 -1.54 -10.45 30.72
N SER A 54 -2.12 -10.34 29.53
CA SER A 54 -1.40 -10.54 28.26
C SER A 54 -2.23 -10.14 27.03
N PHE A 55 -1.75 -10.52 25.85
CA PHE A 55 -2.50 -10.37 24.61
C PHE A 55 -2.34 -11.61 23.72
N THR A 56 -3.24 -11.74 22.75
CA THR A 56 -3.12 -12.73 21.68
C THR A 56 -3.24 -12.06 20.32
N CYS A 57 -2.44 -12.51 19.36
CA CYS A 57 -2.52 -12.03 17.99
C CYS A 57 -3.23 -13.02 17.08
N SER A 58 -3.92 -12.51 16.06
CA SER A 58 -4.48 -13.32 14.98
C SER A 58 -4.26 -12.65 13.62
N CYS A 59 -4.31 -13.46 12.56
CA CYS A 59 -4.19 -12.95 11.20
C CYS A 59 -5.56 -12.65 10.60
N ARG A 60 -5.62 -11.61 9.76
CA ARG A 60 -6.87 -11.06 9.23
C ARG A 60 -7.55 -11.96 8.21
N TYR A 61 -6.77 -12.55 7.32
CA TYR A 61 -7.26 -13.39 6.23
C TYR A 61 -6.72 -14.81 6.36
N PRO A 62 -7.45 -15.83 5.86
CA PRO A 62 -7.02 -17.23 5.92
C PRO A 62 -5.72 -17.49 5.13
N ASP A 63 -5.37 -16.60 4.19
CA ASP A 63 -4.13 -16.63 3.43
C ASP A 63 -2.91 -16.13 4.23
N PHE A 64 -3.07 -15.75 5.49
CA PHE A 64 -1.96 -15.44 6.39
C PHE A 64 -1.83 -16.49 7.49
N GLN A 65 -0.61 -16.76 7.90
CA GLN A 65 -0.27 -17.70 8.96
C GLN A 65 0.53 -16.99 10.06
N LEU A 66 0.05 -17.14 11.29
CA LEU A 66 0.75 -16.67 12.48
C LEU A 66 2.06 -17.45 12.62
N GLN A 67 3.18 -16.74 12.76
CA GLN A 67 4.50 -17.32 12.91
C GLN A 67 4.75 -17.80 14.35
N ASP A 68 5.85 -18.52 14.59
CA ASP A 68 6.19 -19.13 15.88
C ASP A 68 6.34 -18.10 17.02
N ASN A 69 6.68 -16.85 16.69
CA ASN A 69 6.74 -15.75 17.65
C ASN A 69 5.36 -15.27 18.14
N ARG A 70 4.26 -15.84 17.61
CA ARG A 70 2.87 -15.51 17.93
C ARG A 70 2.47 -14.05 17.73
N MET A 71 3.27 -13.27 16.99
CA MET A 71 3.08 -11.82 16.79
C MET A 71 3.03 -11.44 15.31
N THR A 72 3.75 -12.18 14.46
CA THR A 72 3.90 -11.88 13.03
C THR A 72 3.01 -12.76 12.18
N CYS A 73 2.30 -12.17 11.21
CA CYS A 73 1.50 -12.85 10.21
C CYS A 73 2.22 -12.84 8.87
N LYS A 74 2.53 -14.01 8.33
CA LYS A 74 3.17 -14.17 7.01
C LYS A 74 2.16 -14.71 6.01
N ALA A 75 2.15 -14.17 4.79
CA ALA A 75 1.32 -14.69 3.73
C ALA A 75 1.70 -16.14 3.39
N LYS A 76 0.68 -16.98 3.18
CA LYS A 76 0.78 -18.32 2.64
C LYS A 76 1.00 -18.23 1.13
N GLY A 77 1.77 -19.17 0.58
CA GLY A 77 2.01 -19.27 -0.85
C GLY A 77 3.46 -18.93 -1.24
N SER A 78 3.64 -18.46 -2.47
CA SER A 78 4.95 -18.13 -3.01
C SER A 78 5.56 -16.90 -2.33
N GLU A 79 6.89 -16.84 -2.31
CA GLU A 79 7.60 -15.67 -1.80
C GLU A 79 7.22 -14.39 -2.57
N MET A 80 7.21 -13.27 -1.84
CA MET A 80 7.01 -11.95 -2.43
C MET A 80 8.11 -11.65 -3.46
N GLN A 81 7.68 -11.08 -4.59
CA GLN A 81 8.55 -10.63 -5.66
C GLN A 81 8.43 -9.11 -5.82
N ILE A 82 9.56 -8.44 -5.85
CA ILE A 82 9.68 -7.02 -6.17
C ILE A 82 9.94 -6.92 -7.67
N VAL A 83 9.05 -6.25 -8.39
CA VAL A 83 9.16 -6.03 -9.83
C VAL A 83 9.67 -4.62 -10.09
N TYR A 84 10.67 -4.48 -10.95
CA TYR A 84 11.33 -3.20 -11.23
C TYR A 84 11.80 -3.13 -12.68
N VAL A 85 12.10 -1.92 -13.14
CA VAL A 85 12.58 -1.66 -14.50
C VAL A 85 14.05 -1.27 -14.45
N ILE A 86 14.85 -1.87 -15.33
CA ILE A 86 16.24 -1.47 -15.56
C ILE A 86 16.54 -1.53 -17.05
N ASP A 87 17.05 -0.43 -17.60
CA ASP A 87 17.33 -0.31 -19.04
C ASP A 87 16.11 -0.75 -19.88
N LYS A 88 16.25 -1.75 -20.75
CA LYS A 88 15.17 -2.30 -21.59
C LYS A 88 14.42 -3.50 -20.99
N GLN A 89 14.61 -3.78 -19.70
CA GLN A 89 14.10 -4.99 -19.04
C GLN A 89 13.16 -4.65 -17.87
N ILE A 90 12.06 -5.39 -17.79
CA ILE A 90 11.26 -5.50 -16.57
C ILE A 90 11.70 -6.79 -15.86
N ARG A 91 12.20 -6.63 -14.64
CA ARG A 91 12.79 -7.69 -13.83
C ARG A 91 12.01 -7.93 -12.56
N TYR A 92 12.25 -9.09 -11.96
CA TYR A 92 11.81 -9.38 -10.61
C TYR A 92 12.96 -9.88 -9.74
N VAL A 93 12.85 -9.62 -8.45
CA VAL A 93 13.71 -10.20 -7.40
C VAL A 93 12.83 -10.64 -6.23
N THR A 94 13.14 -11.78 -5.65
CA THR A 94 12.44 -12.28 -4.44
C THR A 94 12.92 -11.55 -3.19
N ASN A 95 12.06 -11.42 -2.19
CA ASN A 95 12.43 -10.78 -0.91
C ASN A 95 13.57 -11.49 -0.18
N SER A 96 13.74 -12.80 -0.38
CA SER A 96 14.87 -13.58 0.15
C SER A 96 16.18 -13.40 -0.64
N HIS A 97 16.14 -12.64 -1.74
CA HIS A 97 17.21 -12.55 -2.75
C HIS A 97 17.64 -13.89 -3.35
N SER A 98 16.86 -14.97 -3.16
CA SER A 98 17.19 -16.32 -3.65
C SER A 98 16.99 -16.46 -5.16
N SER A 99 16.06 -15.69 -5.72
CA SER A 99 15.67 -15.75 -7.12
C SER A 99 15.57 -14.34 -7.73
N LEU A 100 16.10 -14.21 -8.94
CA LEU A 100 16.14 -13.01 -9.78
C LEU A 100 15.88 -13.46 -11.23
N GLY A 101 15.15 -12.65 -12.01
CA GLY A 101 14.98 -12.93 -13.43
C GLY A 101 14.41 -11.77 -14.24
N VAL A 102 14.31 -11.99 -15.54
CA VAL A 102 13.70 -11.06 -16.51
C VAL A 102 12.27 -11.53 -16.77
N MET A 103 11.29 -10.67 -16.55
CA MET A 103 9.88 -10.93 -16.89
C MET A 103 9.59 -10.54 -18.33
N TYR A 104 10.18 -9.43 -18.78
CA TYR A 104 10.01 -8.89 -20.13
C TYR A 104 11.28 -8.16 -20.56
N GLU A 105 11.65 -8.34 -21.82
CA GLU A 105 12.72 -7.59 -22.47
C GLU A 105 12.18 -6.98 -23.76
N SER A 106 12.30 -5.67 -23.89
CA SER A 106 11.91 -4.97 -25.10
C SER A 106 12.92 -5.25 -26.22
N PRO A 107 12.45 -5.54 -27.46
CA PRO A 107 13.34 -5.63 -28.61
C PRO A 107 13.82 -4.25 -29.09
N PHE A 108 13.19 -3.18 -28.63
CA PHE A 108 13.50 -1.80 -29.01
C PHE A 108 14.44 -1.14 -28.01
N LEU A 109 15.39 -0.35 -28.50
CA LEU A 109 16.34 0.44 -27.70
C LEU A 109 15.67 1.55 -26.90
N ASN A 110 14.56 2.11 -27.39
CA ASN A 110 13.85 3.22 -26.75
C ASN A 110 12.76 2.70 -25.80
N PHE A 111 13.15 1.85 -24.84
CA PHE A 111 12.24 1.34 -23.83
C PHE A 111 12.21 2.27 -22.62
N GLN A 112 11.14 3.05 -22.51
CA GLN A 112 10.91 3.94 -21.37
C GLN A 112 9.61 3.55 -20.70
N VAL A 113 9.71 3.23 -19.40
CA VAL A 113 8.57 2.92 -18.55
C VAL A 113 8.29 4.11 -17.63
N SER A 114 7.10 4.68 -17.77
CA SER A 114 6.67 5.87 -16.99
C SER A 114 5.82 5.48 -15.76
N GLY A 115 5.17 4.33 -15.83
CA GLY A 115 4.36 3.73 -14.78
C GLY A 115 4.36 2.21 -14.93
N LEU A 116 4.32 1.51 -13.81
CA LEU A 116 4.38 0.05 -13.73
C LEU A 116 3.41 -0.41 -12.66
N ASP A 117 2.62 -1.44 -12.97
CA ASP A 117 1.81 -2.14 -11.97
C ASP A 117 1.63 -3.61 -12.35
N VAL A 118 1.21 -4.45 -11.39
CA VAL A 118 1.17 -5.90 -11.54
C VAL A 118 -0.14 -6.51 -11.07
N ASP A 119 -0.64 -7.50 -11.82
CA ASP A 119 -1.64 -8.44 -11.30
C ASP A 119 -0.91 -9.66 -10.75
N ALA A 120 -0.71 -9.69 -9.44
CA ALA A 120 -0.01 -10.78 -8.76
C ALA A 120 -0.73 -12.14 -8.91
N ARG A 121 -2.08 -12.14 -9.03
CA ARG A 121 -2.86 -13.39 -9.15
C ARG A 121 -2.75 -13.99 -10.54
N LYS A 122 -2.86 -13.16 -11.58
CA LYS A 122 -2.73 -13.60 -12.98
C LYS A 122 -1.29 -13.61 -13.49
N LYS A 123 -0.34 -13.13 -12.68
CA LYS A 123 1.08 -13.00 -13.06
C LYS A 123 1.25 -12.17 -14.34
N CYS A 124 0.57 -11.03 -14.38
CA CYS A 124 0.63 -10.07 -15.47
C CYS A 124 1.31 -8.78 -15.02
N ILE A 125 2.07 -8.18 -15.91
CA ILE A 125 2.69 -6.87 -15.71
C ILE A 125 2.06 -5.88 -16.69
N TYR A 126 1.86 -4.65 -16.23
CA TYR A 126 1.32 -3.53 -16.98
C TYR A 126 2.33 -2.39 -16.92
N TRP A 127 2.64 -1.79 -18.06
CA TRP A 127 3.53 -0.64 -18.09
C TRP A 127 3.04 0.40 -19.09
N SER A 128 3.25 1.66 -18.75
CA SER A 128 3.01 2.79 -19.63
C SER A 128 4.33 3.31 -20.18
N SER A 129 4.26 3.91 -21.36
CA SER A 129 5.39 4.56 -22.00
C SER A 129 4.94 5.92 -22.51
N ASP A 130 5.44 6.98 -21.86
CA ASP A 130 5.19 8.36 -22.25
C ASP A 130 5.72 8.67 -23.66
N LEU A 131 6.85 8.04 -24.02
CA LEU A 131 7.50 8.17 -25.32
C LEU A 131 6.67 7.55 -26.46
N THR A 132 6.16 6.34 -26.27
CA THR A 132 5.40 5.64 -27.34
C THR A 132 3.91 5.94 -27.31
N GLY A 133 3.39 6.55 -26.24
CA GLY A 133 1.97 6.82 -26.10
C GLY A 133 1.13 5.56 -25.89
N ASN A 134 1.72 4.55 -25.26
CA ASN A 134 1.11 3.23 -25.11
C ASN A 134 1.05 2.80 -23.65
N ILE A 135 0.05 2.00 -23.33
CA ILE A 135 0.02 1.17 -22.14
C ILE A 135 -0.03 -0.28 -22.61
N SER A 136 0.93 -1.07 -22.19
CA SER A 136 1.11 -2.45 -22.61
C SER A 136 0.97 -3.41 -21.43
N ARG A 137 0.52 -4.63 -21.74
CA ARG A 137 0.34 -5.73 -20.81
C ARG A 137 1.01 -6.98 -21.37
N THR A 138 1.68 -7.73 -20.50
CA THR A 138 2.07 -9.11 -20.79
C THR A 138 1.84 -9.99 -19.57
N CYS A 139 1.50 -11.26 -19.79
CA CYS A 139 1.27 -12.24 -18.75
C CYS A 139 2.23 -13.41 -18.90
N LEU A 140 2.77 -13.90 -17.78
CA LEU A 140 3.76 -14.99 -17.78
C LEU A 140 3.24 -16.29 -18.41
N ASN A 141 1.92 -16.50 -18.39
CA ASN A 141 1.28 -17.69 -18.93
C ASN A 141 1.08 -17.63 -20.46
N THR A 142 1.07 -16.44 -21.06
CA THR A 142 0.83 -16.21 -22.49
C THR A 142 2.09 -15.66 -23.15
N LYS A 143 3.24 -16.33 -22.92
CA LYS A 143 4.53 -15.89 -23.47
C LYS A 143 4.37 -15.59 -24.96
N ASN A 144 4.63 -14.33 -25.34
CA ASN A 144 4.66 -13.74 -26.69
C ASN A 144 3.46 -12.90 -27.16
N THR A 145 2.38 -12.75 -26.39
CA THR A 145 1.32 -11.77 -26.72
C THR A 145 1.36 -10.57 -25.79
N THR A 146 1.74 -9.41 -26.34
CA THR A 146 1.64 -8.12 -25.67
C THR A 146 0.36 -7.42 -26.11
N ASP A 147 -0.59 -7.27 -25.20
CA ASP A 147 -1.79 -6.47 -25.46
C ASP A 147 -1.46 -5.01 -25.20
N THR A 148 -1.93 -4.10 -26.05
CA THR A 148 -1.56 -2.68 -25.95
C THR A 148 -2.76 -1.77 -26.21
N ILE A 149 -2.97 -0.81 -25.32
CA ILE A 149 -3.78 0.37 -25.57
C ILE A 149 -2.86 1.44 -26.15
N SER A 150 -3.17 1.91 -27.35
CA SER A 150 -2.36 2.88 -28.10
C SER A 150 -3.08 4.22 -28.29
N LYS A 151 -2.40 5.18 -28.92
CA LYS A 151 -2.92 6.53 -29.21
C LYS A 151 -3.21 7.36 -27.95
N LEU A 152 -2.47 7.12 -26.87
CA LEU A 152 -2.51 7.91 -25.65
C LEU A 152 -1.47 9.04 -25.73
N VAL A 153 -1.68 10.10 -24.96
CA VAL A 153 -0.80 11.28 -24.97
C VAL A 153 0.00 11.36 -23.68
N ARG A 154 1.23 10.82 -23.72
CA ARG A 154 2.13 10.75 -22.56
C ARG A 154 1.47 10.08 -21.33
N PRO A 155 1.09 8.79 -21.42
CA PRO A 155 0.59 8.07 -20.26
C PRO A 155 1.71 7.88 -19.22
N GLY A 156 1.43 8.22 -17.97
CA GLY A 156 2.36 8.18 -16.85
C GLY A 156 2.01 7.09 -15.85
N LYS A 157 1.87 7.46 -14.58
CA LYS A 157 1.58 6.54 -13.46
C LYS A 157 0.35 5.67 -13.72
N LEU A 158 0.42 4.43 -13.23
CA LEU A 158 -0.60 3.40 -13.37
C LEU A 158 -1.06 2.93 -11.99
N ALA A 159 -2.33 2.54 -11.87
CA ALA A 159 -2.87 1.84 -10.73
C ALA A 159 -3.97 0.87 -11.19
N LEU A 160 -3.82 -0.40 -10.86
CA LEU A 160 -4.66 -1.50 -11.33
C LEU A 160 -5.76 -1.81 -10.32
N ASP A 161 -7.01 -1.79 -10.81
CA ASP A 161 -8.10 -2.45 -10.13
C ASP A 161 -8.20 -3.91 -10.59
N TRP A 162 -7.58 -4.79 -9.81
CA TRP A 162 -7.54 -6.23 -10.11
C TRP A 162 -8.93 -6.91 -9.99
N VAL A 163 -9.90 -6.27 -9.33
CA VAL A 163 -11.27 -6.77 -9.14
C VAL A 163 -12.09 -6.52 -10.40
N THR A 164 -12.14 -5.27 -10.87
CA THR A 164 -12.96 -4.87 -12.03
C THR A 164 -12.22 -4.90 -13.36
N ARG A 165 -10.89 -5.10 -13.34
CA ARG A 165 -10.02 -5.10 -14.53
C ARG A 165 -9.92 -3.74 -15.23
N ASN A 166 -10.12 -2.69 -14.45
CA ASN A 166 -9.87 -1.33 -14.89
C ASN A 166 -8.46 -0.91 -14.50
N LEU A 167 -7.80 -0.17 -15.39
CA LEU A 167 -6.51 0.44 -15.17
C LEU A 167 -6.69 1.94 -15.10
N TYR A 168 -6.28 2.53 -13.99
CA TYR A 168 -6.29 3.96 -13.75
C TYR A 168 -4.92 4.51 -14.09
N PHE A 169 -4.87 5.65 -14.76
CA PHE A 169 -3.61 6.25 -15.15
C PHE A 169 -3.71 7.76 -15.32
N VAL A 170 -2.54 8.39 -15.29
CA VAL A 170 -2.40 9.83 -15.49
C VAL A 170 -1.92 10.09 -16.91
N GLU A 171 -2.64 10.88 -17.67
CA GLU A 171 -2.28 11.34 -19.02
C GLU A 171 -1.84 12.82 -18.96
N ARG A 172 -0.73 13.17 -19.64
CA ARG A 172 -0.12 14.51 -19.62
C ARG A 172 0.24 15.08 -18.24
N ASN A 173 0.25 14.26 -17.19
CA ASN A 173 0.42 14.63 -15.79
C ASN A 173 -0.74 15.41 -15.14
N TYR A 174 -1.86 15.69 -15.81
CA TYR A 174 -2.97 16.45 -15.22
C TYR A 174 -4.37 15.90 -15.59
N ILE A 175 -4.45 14.80 -16.34
CA ILE A 175 -5.71 14.16 -16.69
C ILE A 175 -5.73 12.77 -16.06
N LEU A 176 -6.68 12.52 -15.17
CA LEU A 176 -6.90 11.22 -14.57
C LEU A 176 -7.90 10.43 -15.42
N LYS A 177 -7.52 9.23 -15.86
CA LYS A 177 -8.33 8.38 -16.75
C LYS A 177 -8.43 6.97 -16.20
N ALA A 178 -9.49 6.27 -16.58
CA ALA A 178 -9.61 4.83 -16.46
C ALA A 178 -9.76 4.19 -17.84
N CYS A 179 -9.08 3.07 -18.06
CA CYS A 179 -9.30 2.21 -19.21
C CYS A 179 -9.64 0.80 -18.76
N ASN A 180 -10.57 0.16 -19.45
CA ASN A 180 -10.75 -1.28 -19.36
C ASN A 180 -9.94 -1.96 -20.47
N PHE A 181 -9.00 -2.82 -20.09
CA PHE A 181 -8.05 -3.42 -21.03
C PHE A 181 -8.71 -4.46 -21.95
N GLU A 182 -9.73 -5.16 -21.46
CA GLU A 182 -10.47 -6.18 -22.22
C GLU A 182 -11.42 -5.53 -23.23
N LEU A 183 -12.08 -4.44 -22.83
CA LEU A 183 -13.03 -3.71 -23.68
C LEU A 183 -12.35 -2.67 -24.59
N GLN A 184 -11.06 -2.39 -24.40
CA GLN A 184 -10.31 -1.35 -25.13
C GLN A 184 -11.02 0.03 -25.08
N ARG A 185 -11.63 0.36 -23.95
CA ARG A 185 -12.39 1.61 -23.74
C ARG A 185 -11.81 2.40 -22.59
N CYS A 186 -11.71 3.71 -22.78
CA CYS A 186 -11.18 4.64 -21.80
C CYS A 186 -12.15 5.78 -21.53
N ALA A 187 -12.19 6.24 -20.28
CA ALA A 187 -12.98 7.38 -19.83
C ALA A 187 -12.09 8.36 -19.06
N ILE A 188 -12.43 9.65 -19.15
CA ILE A 188 -11.83 10.69 -18.32
C ILE A 188 -12.57 10.71 -16.98
N ILE A 189 -11.82 10.63 -15.89
CA ILE A 189 -12.35 10.72 -14.53
C ILE A 189 -12.32 12.18 -14.07
N ALA A 190 -11.16 12.82 -14.20
CA ALA A 190 -10.96 14.20 -13.80
C ALA A 190 -9.90 14.87 -14.66
N THR A 191 -10.03 16.18 -14.86
CA THR A 191 -9.02 17.02 -15.50
C THR A 191 -8.69 18.16 -14.58
N PHE A 192 -7.41 18.35 -14.31
CA PHE A 192 -6.89 19.40 -13.45
C PHE A 192 -6.23 20.51 -14.28
N PRO A 193 -6.09 21.73 -13.73
CA PRO A 193 -5.33 22.79 -14.38
C PRO A 193 -3.92 22.30 -14.72
N PRO A 194 -3.33 22.67 -15.88
CA PRO A 194 -1.96 22.24 -16.23
C PRO A 194 -0.87 22.69 -15.25
N ALA A 195 -1.18 23.66 -14.39
CA ALA A 195 -0.33 24.11 -13.29
C ALA A 195 -0.25 23.10 -12.12
N GLU A 196 -1.23 22.21 -12.03
CA GLU A 196 -1.33 21.12 -11.07
C GLU A 196 -0.88 19.83 -11.74
N THR A 197 0.10 19.15 -11.15
CA THR A 197 0.62 17.88 -11.66
C THR A 197 0.28 16.75 -10.70
N ILE A 198 -0.24 15.66 -11.26
CA ILE A 198 -0.46 14.42 -10.54
C ILE A 198 0.86 13.63 -10.59
N SER A 199 1.51 13.48 -9.43
CA SER A 199 2.81 12.79 -9.34
C SER A 199 2.69 11.31 -9.00
N SER A 200 1.60 10.91 -8.34
CA SER A 200 1.34 9.54 -7.92
C SER A 200 -0.15 9.23 -7.87
N LEU A 201 -0.47 7.95 -8.02
CA LEU A 201 -1.82 7.41 -8.09
C LEU A 201 -1.82 6.01 -7.48
N ALA A 202 -2.78 5.75 -6.59
CA ALA A 202 -3.03 4.43 -6.04
C ALA A 202 -4.54 4.18 -5.93
N VAL A 203 -4.97 2.92 -6.04
CA VAL A 203 -6.37 2.52 -5.94
C VAL A 203 -6.54 1.46 -4.87
N ASP A 204 -7.66 1.52 -4.14
CA ASP A 204 -8.15 0.48 -3.24
C ASP A 204 -9.44 -0.10 -3.86
N PRO A 205 -9.34 -1.21 -4.61
CA PRO A 205 -10.49 -1.85 -5.25
C PRO A 205 -11.54 -2.39 -4.27
N ILE A 206 -11.12 -2.74 -3.04
CA ILE A 206 -12.02 -3.32 -2.04
C ILE A 206 -12.93 -2.24 -1.45
N ARG A 207 -12.34 -1.09 -1.09
CA ARG A 207 -13.09 0.08 -0.60
C ARG A 207 -13.67 0.93 -1.72
N ARG A 208 -13.32 0.65 -2.98
CA ARG A 208 -13.69 1.42 -4.17
C ARG A 208 -13.25 2.88 -4.09
N LEU A 209 -12.03 3.11 -3.61
CA LEU A 209 -11.43 4.43 -3.49
C LEU A 209 -10.19 4.56 -4.38
N MET A 210 -9.91 5.79 -4.81
CA MET A 210 -8.64 6.14 -5.42
C MET A 210 -8.02 7.33 -4.70
N PHE A 211 -6.69 7.36 -4.69
CA PHE A 211 -5.88 8.36 -4.04
C PHE A 211 -4.82 8.85 -5.02
N TRP A 212 -4.59 10.15 -5.05
CA TRP A 212 -3.52 10.71 -5.88
C TRP A 212 -2.94 11.95 -5.23
N SER A 213 -1.66 12.17 -5.48
CA SER A 213 -0.97 13.39 -5.06
C SER A 213 -1.11 14.44 -6.15
N ILE A 214 -1.32 15.69 -5.75
CA ILE A 214 -1.25 16.85 -6.63
C ILE A 214 -0.15 17.77 -6.14
N SER A 215 0.74 18.17 -7.04
CA SER A 215 1.81 19.14 -6.81
C SER A 215 1.56 20.40 -7.63
N THR A 216 1.76 21.57 -7.03
CA THR A 216 1.72 22.87 -7.72
C THR A 216 3.12 23.48 -7.72
N SER A 217 3.53 24.05 -8.86
CA SER A 217 4.90 24.57 -9.05
C SER A 217 4.99 26.10 -9.15
N TYR A 218 3.89 26.82 -8.96
CA TYR A 218 3.92 28.29 -8.93
C TYR A 218 4.44 28.80 -7.59
N GLY A 219 5.72 29.18 -7.56
CA GLY A 219 6.41 29.65 -6.36
C GLY A 219 6.99 28.50 -5.56
N GLU A 220 6.57 28.35 -4.30
CA GLU A 220 6.97 27.21 -3.47
C GLU A 220 6.16 25.95 -3.84
N THR A 221 6.85 24.83 -4.04
CA THR A 221 6.21 23.55 -4.34
C THR A 221 5.30 23.14 -3.19
N LYS A 222 3.99 23.09 -3.47
CA LYS A 222 2.98 22.60 -2.53
C LYS A 222 2.37 21.32 -3.06
N SER A 223 2.39 20.27 -2.24
CA SER A 223 1.74 18.99 -2.56
C SER A 223 0.62 18.68 -1.59
N MET A 224 -0.43 18.03 -2.08
CA MET A 224 -1.56 17.55 -1.29
C MET A 224 -1.95 16.14 -1.75
N ILE A 225 -2.71 15.42 -0.92
CA ILE A 225 -3.30 14.13 -1.30
C ILE A 225 -4.81 14.31 -1.38
N LYS A 226 -5.38 13.92 -2.52
CA LYS A 226 -6.82 13.85 -2.71
C LYS A 226 -7.27 12.39 -2.76
N ARG A 227 -8.53 12.17 -2.42
CA ARG A 227 -9.23 10.90 -2.64
C ARG A 227 -10.56 11.14 -3.32
N ALA A 228 -11.04 10.12 -4.01
CA ALA A 228 -12.41 10.05 -4.54
C ALA A 228 -12.82 8.57 -4.56
N ASP A 229 -14.08 8.31 -4.88
CA ASP A 229 -14.45 6.97 -5.33
C ASP A 229 -13.79 6.65 -6.69
N LEU A 230 -13.81 5.37 -7.09
CA LEU A 230 -13.23 4.93 -8.37
C LEU A 230 -13.90 5.55 -9.61
N SER A 231 -15.05 6.20 -9.48
CA SER A 231 -15.69 6.95 -10.58
C SER A 231 -15.23 8.42 -10.67
N GLY A 232 -14.50 8.91 -9.65
CA GLY A 232 -14.12 10.31 -9.50
C GLY A 232 -15.11 11.16 -8.72
N SER A 233 -16.20 10.57 -8.21
CA SER A 233 -17.19 11.30 -7.40
C SER A 233 -16.74 11.39 -5.94
N GLN A 234 -17.38 12.29 -5.18
CA GLN A 234 -17.08 12.52 -3.75
C GLN A 234 -15.61 12.87 -3.47
N MET A 235 -15.02 13.69 -4.34
CA MET A 235 -13.63 14.11 -4.21
C MET A 235 -13.42 14.91 -2.91
N THR A 236 -12.42 14.51 -2.11
CA THR A 236 -12.06 15.12 -0.83
C THR A 236 -10.55 15.23 -0.66
N VAL A 237 -10.10 16.19 0.15
CA VAL A 237 -8.69 16.32 0.53
C VAL A 237 -8.42 15.42 1.73
N VAL A 238 -7.34 14.62 1.65
CA VAL A 238 -6.89 13.71 2.72
C VAL A 238 -5.71 14.31 3.47
N LEU A 239 -4.79 14.94 2.73
CA LEU A 239 -3.65 15.64 3.28
C LEU A 239 -3.67 17.06 2.75
N GLU A 240 -3.74 18.03 3.66
CA GLU A 240 -3.64 19.45 3.35
C GLU A 240 -2.26 19.81 2.75
N PRO A 241 -2.13 20.94 2.03
CA PRO A 241 -0.91 21.29 1.32
C PRO A 241 0.34 21.34 2.21
N ILE A 242 1.38 20.58 1.82
CA ILE A 242 2.71 20.59 2.44
C ILE A 242 3.76 21.20 1.50
N LEU A 243 4.79 21.83 2.06
CA LEU A 243 5.91 22.46 1.32
C LEU A 243 6.96 21.43 0.87
N GLN A 244 6.52 20.30 0.32
CA GLN A 244 7.39 19.22 -0.17
C GLN A 244 6.74 18.54 -1.37
N HIS A 245 7.54 17.84 -2.17
CA HIS A 245 7.05 17.05 -3.29
C HIS A 245 6.69 15.63 -2.83
N ILE A 246 5.45 15.18 -3.10
CA ILE A 246 5.07 13.78 -2.87
C ILE A 246 5.50 12.96 -4.09
N ALA A 247 6.49 12.10 -3.91
CA ALA A 247 7.07 11.30 -4.99
C ALA A 247 6.19 10.12 -5.38
N ASP A 248 5.70 9.35 -4.39
CA ASP A 248 4.85 8.20 -4.64
C ASP A 248 3.88 7.91 -3.49
N LEU A 249 2.87 7.09 -3.77
CA LEU A 249 1.82 6.65 -2.86
C LEU A 249 1.66 5.14 -3.03
N VAL A 250 1.68 4.43 -1.90
CA VAL A 250 1.35 3.01 -1.83
C VAL A 250 0.30 2.83 -0.75
N LEU A 251 -0.68 1.98 -1.01
CA LEU A 251 -1.78 1.71 -0.08
C LEU A 251 -1.57 0.36 0.57
N ASP A 252 -1.64 0.33 1.90
CA ASP A 252 -1.93 -0.89 2.62
C ASP A 252 -3.44 -1.02 2.75
N SER A 253 -4.05 -1.73 1.80
CA SER A 253 -5.49 -2.02 1.80
C SER A 253 -5.77 -3.12 2.83
N LEU A 254 -5.68 -2.75 4.11
CA LEU A 254 -6.03 -3.59 5.26
C LEU A 254 -7.51 -3.94 5.26
#